data_AF-A0A935WLM4-F1
#
_entry.id   AF-A0A935WLM4-F1
#
_cell.length_a   1.000
_cell.length_b   1.000
_cell.length_c   1.000
_cell.angle_alpha   90.00
_cell.angle_beta   90.00
_cell.angle_gamma   90.00
#
_symmetry.space_group_name_H-M   'P 1'
#
loop_
_entity.id
_entity.type
_entity.pdbx_description
1 polymer ?
#
loop_
_entity_poly.entity_id
_entity_poly.type
_entity_poly.pdbx_seq_one_letter_code
_entity_poly.pdbx_strand_id
1 'polypeptide(L)' 'MPTGASAEGEGRCEECGSGFVRAHSGMAALCAECAHVLYGYPACGHVMVAGRCATCGWDGSRSAYVRGRLEGR' A
#
# COMPACT_ATOMS: atom_id res chain seq x y z
N MET A 1 18.75 -25.10 8.45
CA MET A 1 17.34 -24.66 8.39
C MET A 1 17.30 -23.18 7.99
N PRO A 2 16.94 -22.81 6.76
CA PRO A 2 16.48 -21.46 6.46
C PRO A 2 14.99 -21.37 6.84
N THR A 3 14.66 -20.55 7.82
CA THR A 3 13.27 -20.23 8.16
C THR A 3 12.82 -19.03 7.33
N GLY A 4 11.64 -19.10 6.72
CA GLY A 4 10.80 -17.93 6.46
C GLY A 4 10.84 -17.30 5.06
N ALA A 5 9.75 -17.55 4.31
CA ALA A 5 9.09 -16.67 3.33
C ALA A 5 9.96 -16.09 2.19
N SER A 6 9.91 -16.59 0.96
CA SER A 6 8.78 -16.37 0.02
C SER A 6 8.14 -14.98 0.19
N ALA A 7 8.86 -13.92 -0.16
CA ALA A 7 8.33 -12.57 -0.32
C ALA A 7 8.62 -12.08 -1.74
N GLU A 8 8.10 -12.79 -2.74
CA GLU A 8 8.14 -12.33 -4.12
C GLU A 8 7.10 -11.21 -4.29
N GLY A 9 7.55 -9.95 -4.34
CA GLY A 9 6.76 -8.82 -4.81
C GLY A 9 6.13 -7.90 -3.76
N GLU A 10 6.34 -8.11 -2.46
CA GLU A 10 5.83 -7.23 -1.39
C GLU A 10 6.88 -6.16 -1.02
N GLY A 11 6.58 -4.89 -1.33
CA GLY A 11 7.33 -3.71 -0.90
C GLY A 11 6.73 -3.07 0.35
N ARG A 12 7.51 -2.23 1.04
CA ARG A 12 7.04 -1.44 2.17
C ARG A 12 6.88 0.01 1.75
N CYS A 13 5.72 0.59 2.02
CA CYS A 13 5.44 1.98 1.69
C CYS A 13 6.32 2.89 2.54
N GLU A 14 7.09 3.77 1.92
CA GLU A 14 7.98 4.72 2.61
C GLU A 14 7.18 5.77 3.40
N GLU A 15 5.94 6.03 2.99
CA GLU A 15 5.07 7.01 3.64
C GLU A 15 4.28 6.43 4.81
N CYS A 16 3.60 5.29 4.62
CA CYS A 16 2.72 4.70 5.62
C CYS A 16 3.27 3.46 6.31
N GLY A 17 4.41 2.94 5.87
CA GLY A 17 5.00 1.72 6.42
C GLY A 17 4.23 0.43 6.14
N SER A 18 3.10 0.50 5.42
CA SER A 18 2.28 -0.66 5.04
C SER A 18 3.04 -1.57 4.08
N GLY A 19 2.87 -2.88 4.22
CA GLY A 19 3.16 -3.81 3.13
C GLY A 19 2.24 -3.52 1.94
N PHE A 20 2.78 -3.60 0.73
CA PHE A 20 2.04 -3.48 -0.52
C PHE A 20 2.74 -4.27 -1.63
N VAL A 21 2.01 -4.70 -2.64
CA VAL A 21 2.57 -5.40 -3.80
C VAL A 21 3.14 -4.38 -4.79
N ARG A 22 4.45 -4.40 -5.03
CA ARG A 22 5.14 -3.50 -5.98
C ARG A 22 4.65 -3.68 -7.41
N ALA A 23 4.17 -4.87 -7.77
CA ALA A 23 3.61 -5.14 -9.10
C ALA A 23 2.29 -4.38 -9.35
N HIS A 24 1.56 -4.04 -8.29
CA HIS A 24 0.26 -3.36 -8.38
C HIS A 24 0.31 -1.88 -7.99
N SER A 25 1.47 -1.39 -7.56
CA SER A 25 1.69 0.03 -7.38
C SER A 25 2.41 0.62 -8.58
N GLY A 26 1.97 1.81 -9.02
CA GLY A 26 2.67 2.58 -10.04
C GLY A 26 4.06 3.05 -9.59
N MET A 27 4.41 2.89 -8.30
CA MET A 27 5.68 3.32 -7.73
C MET A 27 6.32 2.25 -6.84
N ALA A 28 7.64 2.11 -6.96
CA ALA A 28 8.43 1.11 -6.24
C ALA A 28 8.46 1.30 -4.71
N ALA A 29 8.14 2.51 -4.23
CA ALA A 29 8.30 2.96 -2.85
C ALA A 29 6.98 3.30 -2.14
N LEU A 30 5.87 3.39 -2.87
CA LEU A 30 4.59 3.87 -2.34
C LEU A 30 3.51 2.84 -2.60
N CYS A 31 2.58 2.64 -1.67
CA CYS A 31 1.39 1.85 -1.96
C CYS A 31 0.45 2.62 -2.91
N ALA A 32 -0.45 1.90 -3.58
CA ALA A 32 -1.41 2.47 -4.52
C ALA A 32 -2.26 3.61 -3.89
N GLU A 33 -2.53 3.53 -2.58
CA GLU A 33 -3.30 4.56 -1.90
C GLU A 33 -2.49 5.83 -1.61
N CYS A 34 -1.26 5.69 -1.11
CA CYS A 34 -0.39 6.85 -0.93
C CYS A 34 -0.07 7.51 -2.28
N ALA A 35 0.14 6.72 -3.33
CA ALA A 35 0.29 7.23 -4.69
C ALA A 35 -0.97 7.97 -5.18
N HIS A 36 -2.16 7.45 -4.88
CA HIS A 36 -3.43 8.14 -5.19
C HIS A 36 -3.56 9.48 -4.44
N VAL A 37 -3.35 9.49 -3.12
CA VAL A 37 -3.54 10.70 -2.30
C VAL A 37 -2.47 11.76 -2.55
N LEU A 38 -1.21 11.35 -2.79
CA LEU A 38 -0.10 12.28 -2.98
C LEU A 38 0.03 12.76 -4.43
N TYR A 39 -0.17 11.86 -5.39
CA TYR A 39 0.12 12.13 -6.81
C TYR A 39 -1.11 12.04 -7.71
N GLY A 40 -2.28 11.63 -7.20
CA GLY A 40 -3.50 11.51 -8.00
C GLY A 40 -3.57 10.27 -8.90
N TYR A 41 -2.76 9.24 -8.63
CA TYR A 41 -2.84 7.94 -9.34
C TYR A 41 -4.22 7.29 -9.21
N PRO A 42 -4.65 6.40 -10.10
CA PRO A 42 -5.91 5.69 -9.94
C PRO A 42 -5.95 4.93 -8.61
N ALA A 43 -7.00 5.19 -7.81
CA ALA A 43 -7.22 4.48 -6.57
C ALA A 43 -7.45 2.99 -6.86
N CYS A 44 -6.80 2.13 -6.08
CA CYS A 44 -7.12 0.71 -6.09
C CYS A 44 -8.49 0.54 -5.42
N GLY A 45 -9.41 -0.23 -6.03
CA GLY A 45 -10.64 -0.66 -5.39
C GLY A 45 -10.35 -1.72 -4.34
N HIS A 46 -9.70 -1.32 -3.24
CA HIS A 46 -9.07 -2.20 -2.26
C HIS A 46 -9.99 -3.36 -1.84
N VAL A 47 -9.70 -4.57 -2.34
CA VAL A 47 -10.45 -5.80 -2.02
C VAL A 47 -9.79 -6.47 -0.82
N MET A 48 -10.25 -6.16 0.39
CA MET A 48 -9.70 -6.74 1.62
C MET A 48 -10.06 -8.22 1.74
N VAL A 49 -9.06 -9.10 1.66
CA VAL A 49 -9.17 -10.55 1.84
C VAL A 49 -8.15 -10.97 2.89
N ALA A 50 -8.60 -11.61 3.97
CA ALA A 50 -7.74 -12.06 5.07
C ALA A 50 -6.86 -10.96 5.72
N GLY A 51 -7.33 -9.72 5.74
CA GLY A 51 -6.64 -8.58 6.38
C GLY A 51 -5.69 -7.79 5.45
N ARG A 52 -5.52 -8.22 4.19
CA ARG A 52 -4.77 -7.47 3.17
C ARG A 52 -5.58 -7.31 1.90
N CYS A 53 -5.27 -6.28 1.13
CA CYS A 53 -5.86 -6.12 -0.19
C CYS A 53 -5.36 -7.25 -1.11
N ALA A 54 -6.27 -8.03 -1.70
CA ALA A 54 -5.94 -9.09 -2.65
C ALA A 54 -5.26 -8.54 -3.92
N THR A 55 -5.52 -7.29 -4.28
CA THR A 55 -4.95 -6.64 -5.47
C THR A 55 -3.59 -6.03 -5.17
N CYS A 56 -3.52 -5.14 -4.17
CA CYS A 56 -2.32 -4.33 -3.93
C CYS A 56 -1.57 -4.67 -2.63
N GLY A 57 -1.95 -5.72 -1.90
CA GLY A 57 -1.32 -6.14 -0.64
C GLY A 57 -1.53 -5.20 0.54
N TRP A 58 -2.21 -4.07 0.32
CA TRP A 58 -2.39 -3.02 1.31
C TRP A 58 -3.16 -3.53 2.54
N ASP A 59 -2.56 -3.35 3.72
CA ASP A 59 -3.05 -3.88 5.01
C ASP A 59 -4.03 -2.91 5.71
N GLY A 60 -4.44 -1.82 5.05
CA GLY A 60 -5.28 -0.78 5.67
C GLY A 60 -4.48 0.33 6.39
N SER A 61 -3.15 0.19 6.46
CA SER A 61 -2.28 1.15 7.16
C SER A 61 -2.08 2.44 6.35
N ARG A 62 -2.33 3.60 6.98
CA ARG A 62 -2.14 4.94 6.40
C ARG A 62 -1.30 5.82 7.32
N SER A 63 -0.46 6.66 6.74
CA SER A 63 0.32 7.64 7.49
C SER A 63 -0.56 8.78 8.00
N ALA A 64 -0.14 9.43 9.09
CA ALA A 64 -0.79 10.63 9.60
C ALA A 64 -0.87 11.74 8.52
N TYR A 65 0.14 11.82 7.65
CA TYR A 65 0.20 12.79 6.55
C TYR A 65 -0.89 12.54 5.49
N VAL A 66 -1.08 11.28 5.09
CA VAL A 66 -2.12 10.88 4.13
C VAL A 66 -3.51 11.03 4.74
N ARG A 67 -3.66 10.68 6.02
CA ARG A 67 -4.90 10.94 6.77
C ARG A 67 -5.25 12.41 6.81
N GLY A 68 -4.28 13.29 7.11
CA GLY A 68 -4.49 14.74 7.13
C GLY A 68 -4.96 15.30 5.79
N ARG A 69 -4.49 14.74 4.66
CA ARG A 69 -4.99 15.11 3.32
C ARG A 69 -6.40 14.63 3.00
N LEU A 70 -6.83 13.52 3.62
CA LEU A 70 -8.17 12.96 3.42
C LEU A 70 -9.22 13.59 4.34
N GLU A 71 -8.85 13.89 5.59
CA GLU A 71 -9.76 14.46 6.61
C GLU A 71 -9.93 15.98 6.46
N GLY A 72 -9.02 16.66 5.74
CA GLY A 72 -9.08 18.11 5.50
C GLY A 72 -9.83 18.54 4.23
N ARG A 73 -10.57 17.65 3.57
CA ARG A 73 -11.37 17.92 2.36
C ARG A 73 -12.86 17.89 2.67
#